data_AF-A0A841T219-F1
#
_entry.id   AF-A0A841T219-F1
#
_cell.length_a   1.000
_cell.length_b   1.000
_cell.length_c   1.000
_cell.angle_alpha   90.00
_cell.angle_beta   90.00
_cell.angle_gamma   90.00
#
_symmetry.space_group_name_H-M   'P 1'
#
loop_
_entity.id
_entity.type
_entity.pdbx_description
1 polymer ?
#
loop_
_entity_poly.entity_id
_entity_poly.type
_entity_poly.pdbx_seq_one_letter_code
_entity_poly.pdbx_strand_id
1 'polypeptide(L)'
;MENFVDQIKALSRRIQKIKDNIQTEEATKTSVMLPFFQILGYDIFNPEEFVPEFTADVGIKKGEKVDYAILQDGKPVILIEAKSIQDILTKHDSQLFRYFGTTTAKFAILTNGIIYRFFTDLDEQNKMDATPFFEFNLFDIKDHQLIELSKFHKDKFNIENINTTAAELRYTNEIKKFLRTQWDIPSDEFVSYILSEVYSGKKTKQIIEKFNGIVKKSFKEFVNDMLNDKLQSALANTKEQDLTVAETAVSQVAVEPEQQEVVTTAEEIEGYITVKVLLQEIIAPDRIHYRDNLSYFNILIDNSIRKWVCRLYLNNNNKTITFNDENNTSVKISSVSDILTYKEKISEVAKRFL
;
A
#
# COMPACT_ATOMS: atom_id res chain seq x y z
N MET A 1 -9.70 10.72 -15.10
CA MET A 1 -8.78 10.02 -14.18
C MET A 1 -9.10 8.53 -14.09
N GLU A 2 -10.37 8.13 -14.00
CA GLU A 2 -10.76 6.70 -13.98
C GLU A 2 -10.17 5.90 -15.15
N ASN A 3 -10.29 6.40 -16.39
CA ASN A 3 -9.71 5.73 -17.57
C ASN A 3 -8.18 5.50 -17.45
N PHE A 4 -7.41 6.49 -16.99
CA PHE A 4 -5.96 6.36 -16.79
C PHE A 4 -5.62 5.26 -15.77
N VAL A 5 -6.34 5.22 -14.65
CA VAL A 5 -6.14 4.20 -13.61
C VAL A 5 -6.39 2.80 -14.15
N ASP A 6 -7.48 2.63 -14.90
CA ASP A 6 -7.83 1.34 -15.50
C ASP A 6 -6.81 0.89 -16.56
N GLN A 7 -6.31 1.82 -17.37
CA GLN A 7 -5.25 1.56 -18.34
C GLN A 7 -3.95 1.09 -17.68
N ILE A 8 -3.49 1.77 -16.62
CA ILE A 8 -2.30 1.36 -15.87
C ILE A 8 -2.49 -0.02 -15.22
N LYS A 9 -3.65 -0.27 -14.60
CA LYS A 9 -3.98 -1.59 -14.00
C LYS A 9 -4.09 -2.69 -15.07
N ALA A 10 -4.63 -2.38 -16.26
CA ALA A 10 -4.68 -3.30 -17.38
C ALA A 10 -3.27 -3.62 -17.93
N LEU A 11 -2.42 -2.60 -18.05
CA LEU A 11 -1.03 -2.76 -18.46
C LEU A 11 -0.27 -3.66 -17.49
N SER A 12 -0.39 -3.42 -16.18
CA SER A 12 0.19 -4.27 -15.13
C SER A 12 -0.20 -5.75 -15.30
N ARG A 13 -1.50 -6.04 -15.42
CA ARG A 13 -2.02 -7.40 -15.64
C ARG A 13 -1.49 -8.05 -16.93
N ARG A 14 -1.33 -7.27 -18.00
CA ARG A 14 -0.73 -7.76 -19.26
C ARG A 14 0.73 -8.12 -19.05
N ILE A 15 1.52 -7.24 -18.45
CA ILE A 15 2.96 -7.44 -18.21
C ILE A 15 3.19 -8.67 -17.33
N GLN A 16 2.41 -8.85 -16.26
CA GLN A 16 2.50 -10.04 -15.41
C GLN A 16 2.36 -11.37 -16.17
N LYS A 17 1.56 -11.40 -17.26
CA LYS A 17 1.35 -12.60 -18.08
C LYS A 17 2.48 -12.85 -19.08
N ILE A 18 3.15 -11.81 -19.54
CA ILE A 18 4.14 -11.91 -20.63
C ILE A 18 5.59 -11.77 -20.16
N LYS A 19 5.83 -11.34 -18.91
CA LYS A 19 7.18 -11.03 -18.41
C LYS A 19 8.19 -12.16 -18.60
N ASP A 20 7.77 -13.42 -18.44
CA ASP A 20 8.66 -14.58 -18.54
C ASP A 20 9.06 -14.88 -19.99
N ASN A 21 8.35 -14.29 -20.97
CA ASN A 21 8.68 -14.37 -22.40
C ASN A 21 9.57 -13.20 -22.87
N ILE A 22 9.82 -12.20 -22.01
CA ILE A 22 10.62 -11.02 -22.35
C ILE A 22 12.07 -11.27 -21.93
N GLN A 23 12.90 -11.52 -22.94
CA GLN A 23 14.28 -12.00 -22.74
C GLN A 23 15.36 -10.95 -23.03
N THR A 24 15.00 -9.84 -23.68
CA THR A 24 15.96 -8.80 -24.07
C THR A 24 15.54 -7.43 -23.56
N GLU A 25 16.52 -6.54 -23.44
CA GLU A 25 16.27 -5.13 -23.12
C GLU A 25 15.37 -4.47 -24.18
N GLU A 26 15.62 -4.71 -25.47
CA GLU A 26 14.79 -4.20 -26.56
C GLU A 26 13.34 -4.73 -26.51
N ALA A 27 13.15 -6.00 -26.15
CA ALA A 27 11.80 -6.54 -25.92
C ALA A 27 11.13 -5.87 -24.71
N THR A 28 11.90 -5.55 -23.66
CA THR A 28 11.40 -4.82 -22.49
C THR A 28 10.96 -3.41 -22.88
N LYS A 29 11.83 -2.65 -23.57
CA LYS A 29 11.52 -1.31 -24.07
C LYS A 29 10.24 -1.29 -24.88
N THR A 30 10.15 -2.15 -25.90
CA THR A 30 9.02 -2.17 -26.85
C THR A 30 7.72 -2.73 -26.25
N SER A 31 7.80 -3.85 -25.53
CA SER A 31 6.60 -4.56 -25.08
C SER A 31 6.08 -4.10 -23.73
N VAL A 32 6.85 -3.31 -22.98
CA VAL A 32 6.56 -2.92 -21.59
C VAL A 32 6.60 -1.41 -21.42
N MET A 33 7.73 -0.78 -21.75
CA MET A 33 7.95 0.64 -21.47
C MET A 33 7.19 1.55 -22.44
N LEU A 34 7.21 1.29 -23.75
CA LEU A 34 6.47 2.11 -24.71
C LEU A 34 4.96 2.17 -24.42
N PRO A 35 4.26 1.05 -24.12
CA PRO A 35 2.87 1.10 -23.68
C PRO A 35 2.64 1.94 -22.42
N PHE A 36 3.59 1.95 -21.49
CA PHE A 36 3.49 2.78 -20.28
C PHE A 36 3.54 4.27 -20.61
N PHE A 37 4.50 4.70 -21.42
CA PHE A 37 4.61 6.11 -21.84
C PHE A 37 3.46 6.55 -22.75
N GLN A 38 2.93 5.64 -23.56
CA GLN A 38 1.72 5.89 -24.34
C GLN A 38 0.50 6.14 -23.44
N ILE A 39 0.35 5.40 -22.32
CA ILE A 39 -0.72 5.66 -21.33
C ILE A 39 -0.51 6.98 -20.58
N LEU A 40 0.74 7.44 -20.43
CA LEU A 40 1.03 8.80 -19.95
C LEU A 40 0.72 9.89 -20.99
N GLY A 41 0.20 9.52 -22.16
CA GLY A 41 -0.25 10.46 -23.19
C GLY A 41 0.85 10.94 -24.13
N TYR A 42 2.06 10.39 -24.02
CA TYR A 42 3.15 10.72 -24.94
C TYR A 42 3.00 9.97 -26.27
N ASP A 43 3.23 10.68 -27.38
CA ASP A 43 3.21 10.06 -28.70
C ASP A 43 4.54 9.36 -28.99
N ILE A 44 4.58 8.05 -28.71
CA ILE A 44 5.75 7.19 -28.94
C ILE A 44 6.16 7.03 -30.41
N PHE A 45 5.33 7.49 -31.35
CA PHE A 45 5.62 7.47 -32.78
C PHE A 45 6.07 8.83 -33.32
N ASN A 46 5.96 9.89 -32.51
CA ASN A 46 6.39 11.23 -32.89
C ASN A 46 7.85 11.48 -32.45
N PRO A 47 8.82 11.51 -33.38
CA PRO A 47 10.22 11.76 -33.06
C PRO A 47 10.51 13.21 -32.65
N GLU A 48 9.53 14.11 -32.67
CA GLU A 48 9.69 15.46 -32.10
C GLU A 48 9.28 15.51 -30.62
N GLU A 49 8.66 14.44 -30.10
CA GLU A 49 8.13 14.35 -28.75
C GLU A 49 8.78 13.22 -27.94
N PHE A 50 8.88 12.02 -28.50
CA PHE A 50 9.45 10.85 -27.83
C PHE A 50 10.60 10.30 -28.67
N VAL A 51 11.83 10.71 -28.34
CA VAL A 51 13.02 10.43 -29.14
C VAL A 51 13.76 9.21 -28.61
N PRO A 52 13.87 8.12 -29.38
CA PRO A 52 14.77 7.01 -29.06
C PRO A 52 16.22 7.40 -29.30
N GLU A 53 17.15 6.76 -28.57
CA GLU A 53 18.59 6.93 -28.71
C GLU A 53 19.04 8.41 -28.69
N PHE A 54 18.46 9.21 -27.80
CA PHE A 54 18.71 10.64 -27.73
C PHE A 54 20.17 10.90 -27.35
N THR A 55 20.88 11.64 -28.20
CA THR A 55 22.29 11.98 -27.98
C THR A 55 22.40 13.10 -26.94
N ALA A 56 23.04 12.81 -25.81
CA ALA A 56 23.34 13.78 -24.75
C ALA A 56 24.85 14.10 -24.81
N ASP A 57 25.28 14.85 -25.84
CA ASP A 57 26.69 15.15 -26.06
C ASP A 57 27.29 16.03 -24.94
N VAL A 58 28.50 15.70 -24.48
CA VAL A 58 29.20 16.39 -23.38
C VAL A 58 30.64 16.72 -23.78
N GLY A 59 30.97 18.00 -23.96
CA GLY A 59 32.35 18.47 -24.11
C GLY A 59 33.16 17.67 -25.15
N ILE A 60 34.15 16.88 -24.68
CA ILE A 60 35.12 16.16 -25.53
C ILE A 60 34.66 14.72 -25.87
N LYS A 61 33.68 14.15 -25.14
CA LYS A 61 33.13 12.80 -25.44
C LYS A 61 31.86 12.93 -26.28
N LYS A 62 31.98 12.62 -27.56
CA LYS A 62 30.88 12.61 -28.53
C LYS A 62 30.22 11.23 -28.61
N GLY A 63 28.91 11.21 -28.79
CA GLY A 63 28.15 10.02 -29.18
C GLY A 63 27.58 9.17 -28.04
N GLU A 64 27.52 9.70 -26.81
CA GLU A 64 26.78 9.02 -25.74
C GLU A 64 25.27 9.27 -25.88
N LYS A 65 24.49 8.21 -25.69
CA LYS A 65 23.05 8.18 -25.95
C LYS A 65 22.31 7.65 -24.72
N VAL A 66 21.16 8.25 -24.44
CA VAL A 66 20.16 7.71 -23.52
C VAL A 66 19.07 7.01 -24.33
N ASP A 67 18.44 5.98 -23.75
CA ASP A 67 17.49 5.13 -24.48
C ASP A 67 16.31 5.92 -25.02
N TYR A 68 15.71 6.79 -24.21
CA TYR A 68 14.67 7.72 -24.66
C TYR A 68 14.80 9.10 -24.03
N ALA A 69 14.32 10.11 -24.74
CA ALA A 69 14.05 11.43 -24.20
C ALA A 69 12.63 11.87 -24.57
N ILE A 70 11.93 12.47 -23.61
CA ILE A 70 10.69 13.19 -23.87
C ILE A 70 11.04 14.66 -24.07
N LEU A 71 10.57 15.25 -25.16
CA LEU A 71 10.78 16.64 -25.51
C LEU A 71 9.51 17.45 -25.31
N GLN A 72 9.71 18.69 -24.88
CA GLN A 72 8.70 19.73 -24.87
C GLN A 72 9.30 20.97 -25.53
N ASP A 73 8.62 21.51 -26.54
CA ASP A 73 9.10 22.64 -27.34
C ASP A 73 10.52 22.44 -27.89
N GLY A 74 10.81 21.22 -28.36
CA GLY A 74 12.11 20.84 -28.92
C GLY A 74 13.25 20.70 -27.91
N LYS A 75 12.97 20.77 -26.60
CA LYS A 75 13.97 20.59 -25.53
C LYS A 75 13.69 19.34 -24.71
N PRO A 76 14.71 18.55 -24.34
CA PRO A 76 14.50 17.39 -23.48
C PRO A 76 14.02 17.84 -22.10
N VAL A 77 12.91 17.28 -21.62
CA VAL A 77 12.36 17.53 -20.28
C VAL A 77 12.51 16.34 -19.36
N ILE A 78 12.42 15.13 -19.90
CA ILE A 78 12.60 13.87 -19.19
C ILE A 78 13.58 12.98 -19.96
N LEU A 79 14.63 12.49 -19.29
CA LEU A 79 15.51 11.45 -19.83
C LEU A 79 15.09 10.07 -19.29
N ILE A 80 15.16 9.02 -20.10
CA ILE A 80 14.73 7.68 -19.69
C ILE A 80 15.84 6.68 -20.00
N GLU A 81 16.37 6.05 -18.97
CA GLU A 81 17.29 4.91 -19.07
C GLU A 81 16.51 3.61 -18.82
N ALA A 82 16.64 2.69 -19.76
CA ALA A 82 16.02 1.38 -19.71
C ALA A 82 17.02 0.31 -19.24
N LYS A 83 16.47 -0.74 -18.64
CA LYS A 83 17.15 -2.00 -18.32
C LYS A 83 16.27 -3.18 -18.72
N SER A 84 16.85 -4.37 -18.77
CA SER A 84 16.08 -5.58 -19.02
C SER A 84 15.07 -5.79 -17.90
N ILE A 85 13.89 -6.34 -18.20
CA ILE A 85 12.86 -6.65 -17.20
C ILE A 85 13.34 -7.57 -16.08
N GLN A 86 14.40 -8.32 -16.35
CA GLN A 86 15.02 -9.26 -15.41
C GLN A 86 16.05 -8.60 -14.49
N ASP A 87 16.48 -7.38 -14.82
CA ASP A 87 17.50 -6.66 -14.06
C ASP A 87 16.91 -6.05 -12.79
N ILE A 88 17.72 -6.09 -11.73
CA ILE A 88 17.46 -5.34 -10.51
C ILE A 88 18.06 -3.95 -10.69
N LEU A 89 17.24 -2.91 -10.57
CA LEU A 89 17.73 -1.53 -10.67
C LEU A 89 18.65 -1.21 -9.48
N THR A 90 19.95 -1.00 -9.72
CA THR A 90 20.90 -0.56 -8.69
C THR A 90 21.31 0.91 -8.87
N LYS A 91 21.93 1.49 -7.85
CA LYS A 91 22.37 2.90 -7.86
C LYS A 91 23.52 3.18 -8.83
N HIS A 92 24.33 2.18 -9.15
CA HIS A 92 25.51 2.35 -10.01
C HIS A 92 25.20 2.17 -11.50
N ASP A 93 23.98 1.76 -11.85
CA ASP A 93 23.61 1.37 -13.21
C ASP A 93 23.26 2.53 -14.13
N SER A 94 23.10 3.75 -13.62
CA SER A 94 22.54 4.84 -14.43
C SER A 94 23.64 5.75 -14.98
N GLN A 95 24.06 5.47 -16.22
CA GLN A 95 24.77 6.42 -17.08
C GLN A 95 24.03 7.78 -17.14
N LEU A 96 22.73 7.75 -16.89
CA LEU A 96 21.80 8.84 -16.63
C LEU A 96 22.35 9.98 -15.75
N PHE A 97 23.16 9.72 -14.70
CA PHE A 97 23.77 10.78 -13.89
C PHE A 97 24.63 11.74 -14.71
N ARG A 98 25.33 11.19 -15.71
CA ARG A 98 26.20 11.97 -16.59
C ARG A 98 25.38 12.76 -17.60
N TYR A 99 24.35 12.16 -18.17
CA TYR A 99 23.49 12.79 -19.18
C TYR A 99 22.61 13.90 -18.60
N PHE A 100 22.13 13.72 -17.37
CA PHE A 100 21.25 14.68 -16.72
C PHE A 100 21.91 16.06 -16.63
N GLY A 101 23.14 16.14 -16.13
CA GLY A 101 23.82 17.43 -15.93
C GLY A 101 24.31 18.13 -17.19
N THR A 102 24.13 17.49 -18.35
CA THR A 102 24.62 17.99 -19.64
C THR A 102 23.48 18.29 -20.59
N THR A 103 22.24 18.11 -20.15
CA THR A 103 21.03 18.43 -20.89
C THR A 103 20.21 19.50 -20.14
N THR A 104 19.12 19.96 -20.76
CA THR A 104 18.16 20.87 -20.11
C THR A 104 17.05 20.12 -19.37
N ALA A 105 17.10 18.78 -19.35
CA ALA A 105 16.10 17.95 -18.69
C ALA A 105 16.04 18.24 -17.19
N LYS A 106 14.83 18.18 -16.65
CA LYS A 106 14.56 18.41 -15.22
C LYS A 106 14.20 17.13 -14.47
N PHE A 107 13.86 16.09 -15.22
CA PHE A 107 13.57 14.79 -14.66
C PHE A 107 14.31 13.70 -15.41
N ALA A 108 14.54 12.61 -14.70
CA ALA A 108 15.04 11.39 -15.30
C ALA A 108 14.33 10.18 -14.72
N ILE A 109 14.19 9.14 -15.54
CA ILE A 109 13.52 7.90 -15.18
C ILE A 109 14.50 6.75 -15.43
N LEU A 110 14.78 5.97 -14.40
CA LEU A 110 15.45 4.67 -14.53
C LEU A 110 14.39 3.58 -14.38
N THR A 111 14.29 2.68 -15.34
CA THR A 111 13.25 1.63 -15.31
C THR A 111 13.69 0.32 -15.94
N ASN A 112 13.16 -0.79 -15.41
CA ASN A 112 13.17 -2.11 -16.04
C ASN A 112 11.79 -2.50 -16.58
N GLY A 113 10.86 -1.54 -16.67
CA GLY A 113 9.49 -1.76 -17.12
C GLY A 113 8.54 -2.31 -16.05
N ILE A 114 9.03 -2.74 -14.87
CA ILE A 114 8.20 -3.07 -13.70
C ILE A 114 8.28 -1.94 -12.68
N ILE A 115 9.50 -1.51 -12.37
CA ILE A 115 9.81 -0.43 -11.42
C ILE A 115 10.21 0.80 -12.22
N TYR A 116 9.61 1.93 -11.92
CA TYR A 116 9.92 3.24 -12.48
C TYR A 116 10.41 4.15 -11.36
N ARG A 117 11.69 4.53 -11.41
CA ARG A 117 12.31 5.45 -10.44
C ARG A 117 12.50 6.81 -11.07
N PHE A 118 11.87 7.82 -10.48
CA PHE A 118 11.91 9.20 -10.95
C PHE A 118 12.92 10.00 -10.13
N PHE A 119 13.79 10.70 -10.83
CA PHE A 119 14.88 11.52 -10.30
C PHE A 119 14.76 12.95 -10.81
N THR A 120 15.31 13.88 -10.06
CA THR A 120 15.42 15.31 -10.37
C THR A 120 16.68 15.85 -9.69
N ASP A 121 16.85 17.15 -9.63
CA ASP A 121 18.02 17.87 -9.13
C ASP A 121 17.66 18.81 -7.97
N LEU A 122 17.05 18.27 -6.91
CA LEU A 122 16.61 19.07 -5.76
C LEU A 122 17.78 19.53 -4.89
N ASP A 123 18.87 18.76 -4.83
CA ASP A 123 20.01 19.08 -3.98
C ASP A 123 20.97 20.08 -4.64
N GLU A 124 21.30 19.86 -5.92
CA GLU A 124 22.21 20.72 -6.70
C GLU A 124 21.68 20.88 -8.13
N GLN A 125 21.44 22.13 -8.56
CA GLN A 125 20.92 22.42 -9.89
C GLN A 125 21.77 21.77 -11.01
N ASN A 126 21.09 21.07 -11.92
CA ASN A 126 21.67 20.30 -13.02
C ASN A 126 22.58 19.15 -12.56
N LYS A 127 22.36 18.61 -11.36
CA LYS A 127 23.00 17.40 -10.89
C LYS A 127 21.94 16.48 -10.33
N MET A 128 21.75 15.35 -11.00
CA MET A 128 20.73 14.38 -10.60
C MET A 128 20.97 13.87 -9.17
N ASP A 129 19.93 13.89 -8.35
CA ASP A 129 19.95 13.38 -6.99
C ASP A 129 20.28 11.88 -6.97
N ALA A 130 21.02 11.44 -5.95
CA ALA A 130 21.42 10.03 -5.81
C ALA A 130 20.25 9.08 -5.46
N THR A 131 19.12 9.64 -5.04
CA THR A 131 17.93 8.89 -4.62
C THR A 131 16.71 9.36 -5.40
N PRO A 132 15.84 8.46 -5.87
CA PRO A 132 14.62 8.86 -6.53
C PRO A 132 13.67 9.53 -5.54
N PHE A 133 12.97 10.57 -5.98
CA PHE A 133 11.92 11.21 -5.17
C PHE A 133 10.60 10.43 -5.23
N PHE A 134 10.38 9.68 -6.31
CA PHE A 134 9.20 8.87 -6.53
C PHE A 134 9.58 7.52 -7.16
N GLU A 135 9.02 6.43 -6.63
CA GLU A 135 9.16 5.08 -7.18
C GLU A 135 7.76 4.50 -7.39
N PHE A 136 7.50 3.99 -8.59
CA PHE A 136 6.25 3.36 -8.97
C PHE A 136 6.50 1.91 -9.38
N ASN A 137 5.81 0.98 -8.70
CA ASN A 137 5.89 -0.45 -9.02
C ASN A 137 4.59 -0.89 -9.67
N LEU A 138 4.66 -1.31 -10.95
CA LEU A 138 3.48 -1.78 -11.68
C LEU A 138 2.84 -3.02 -11.06
N PHE A 139 3.56 -3.82 -10.28
CA PHE A 139 3.01 -5.03 -9.65
C PHE A 139 2.51 -4.80 -8.22
N ASP A 140 2.79 -3.64 -7.62
CA ASP A 140 2.30 -3.24 -6.28
C ASP A 140 1.80 -1.78 -6.34
N ILE A 141 0.68 -1.59 -7.03
CA ILE A 141 0.11 -0.26 -7.29
C ILE A 141 -0.72 0.18 -6.08
N LYS A 142 -0.37 1.34 -5.51
CA LYS A 142 -1.17 1.99 -4.46
C LYS A 142 -1.93 3.17 -5.05
N ASP A 143 -3.19 3.35 -4.64
CA ASP A 143 -4.06 4.37 -5.25
C ASP A 143 -3.50 5.80 -5.15
N HIS A 144 -2.88 6.16 -4.03
CA HIS A 144 -2.22 7.46 -3.89
C HIS A 144 -1.05 7.66 -4.86
N GLN A 145 -0.33 6.59 -5.23
CA GLN A 145 0.76 6.70 -6.20
C GLN A 145 0.25 6.93 -7.62
N LEU A 146 -0.97 6.49 -7.94
CA LEU A 146 -1.59 6.79 -9.25
C LEU A 146 -1.90 8.28 -9.40
N ILE A 147 -2.27 8.96 -8.30
CA ILE A 147 -2.47 10.41 -8.28
C ILE A 147 -1.16 11.11 -8.64
N GLU A 148 -0.07 10.73 -7.98
CA GLU A 148 1.26 11.28 -8.22
C GLU A 148 1.77 10.97 -9.64
N LEU A 149 1.63 9.72 -10.08
CA LEU A 149 2.00 9.32 -11.44
C LEU A 149 1.21 10.11 -12.50
N SER A 150 -0.06 10.44 -12.25
CA SER A 150 -0.87 11.21 -13.19
C SER A 150 -0.32 12.63 -13.44
N LYS A 151 0.50 13.17 -12.55
CA LYS A 151 1.18 14.47 -12.77
C LYS A 151 2.23 14.40 -13.88
N PHE A 152 2.73 13.20 -14.19
CA PHE A 152 3.63 12.94 -15.32
C PHE A 152 2.88 12.62 -16.63
N HIS A 153 1.55 12.69 -16.63
CA HIS A 153 0.78 12.61 -17.86
C HIS A 153 0.98 13.90 -18.67
N LYS A 154 1.18 13.80 -19.98
CA LYS A 154 1.45 14.92 -20.91
C LYS A 154 0.59 16.15 -20.63
N ASP A 155 -0.74 15.98 -20.61
CA ASP A 155 -1.71 17.08 -20.40
C ASP A 155 -1.60 17.79 -19.03
N LYS A 156 -0.98 17.14 -18.04
CA LYS A 156 -0.79 17.67 -16.68
C LYS A 156 0.67 18.03 -16.40
N PHE A 157 1.58 17.69 -17.30
CA PHE A 157 3.00 17.82 -17.09
C PHE A 157 3.38 19.29 -17.03
N ASN A 158 3.87 19.72 -15.87
CA ASN A 158 4.33 21.08 -15.64
C ASN A 158 5.59 21.04 -14.78
N ILE A 159 6.69 21.54 -15.32
CA ILE A 159 8.03 21.44 -14.70
C ILE A 159 8.06 22.08 -13.30
N GLU A 160 7.51 23.28 -13.14
CA GLU A 160 7.54 24.01 -11.85
C GLU A 160 6.72 23.29 -10.78
N ASN A 161 5.51 22.84 -11.15
CA ASN A 161 4.62 22.12 -10.24
C ASN A 161 5.17 20.74 -9.86
N ILE A 162 5.81 20.03 -10.81
CA ILE A 162 6.39 18.72 -10.55
C ILE A 162 7.65 18.85 -9.71
N ASN A 163 8.48 19.89 -9.88
CA ASN A 163 9.63 20.13 -8.99
C ASN A 163 9.19 20.35 -7.55
N THR A 164 8.14 21.15 -7.33
CA THR A 164 7.56 21.35 -5.99
C THR A 164 7.02 20.04 -5.42
N THR A 165 6.26 19.28 -6.24
CA THR A 165 5.77 17.95 -5.87
C THR A 165 6.92 16.98 -5.55
N ALA A 166 8.01 17.02 -6.31
CA ALA A 166 9.15 16.15 -6.12
C ALA A 166 9.83 16.40 -4.77
N ALA A 167 10.00 17.68 -4.39
CA ALA A 167 10.49 18.05 -3.08
C ALA A 167 9.61 17.48 -1.96
N GLU A 168 8.29 17.71 -2.04
CA GLU A 168 7.32 17.22 -1.08
C GLU A 168 7.32 15.68 -0.97
N LEU A 169 7.31 14.98 -2.11
CA LEU A 169 7.35 13.51 -2.16
C LEU A 169 8.65 12.97 -1.57
N ARG A 170 9.79 13.58 -1.90
CA ARG A 170 11.09 13.19 -1.33
C ARG A 170 11.06 13.26 0.19
N TYR A 171 10.72 14.41 0.74
CA TYR A 171 10.69 14.58 2.20
C TYR A 171 9.62 13.72 2.86
N THR A 172 8.45 13.57 2.25
CA THR A 172 7.40 12.66 2.76
C THR A 172 7.91 11.23 2.83
N ASN A 173 8.62 10.75 1.81
CA ASN A 173 9.17 9.40 1.79
C ASN A 173 10.29 9.22 2.81
N GLU A 174 11.21 10.18 2.92
CA GLU A 174 12.29 10.15 3.93
C GLU A 174 11.74 10.21 5.36
N ILE A 175 10.73 11.04 5.62
CA ILE A 175 10.04 11.09 6.91
C ILE A 175 9.34 9.77 7.21
N LYS A 176 8.63 9.17 6.24
CA LYS A 176 8.00 7.85 6.41
C LYS A 176 9.02 6.76 6.71
N LYS A 177 10.18 6.76 6.03
CA LYS A 177 11.28 5.83 6.31
C LYS A 177 11.82 6.04 7.71
N PHE A 178 12.12 7.28 8.10
CA PHE A 178 12.57 7.62 9.43
C PHE A 178 11.59 7.13 10.50
N LEU A 179 10.30 7.44 10.37
CA LEU A 179 9.27 7.00 11.32
C LEU A 179 9.15 5.48 11.40
N ARG A 180 9.28 4.75 10.28
CA ARG A 180 9.35 3.28 10.29
C ARG A 180 10.58 2.77 11.03
N THR A 181 11.74 3.37 10.83
CA THR A 181 12.94 3.03 11.58
C THR A 181 12.72 3.26 13.08
N GLN A 182 12.16 4.40 13.46
CA GLN A 182 11.85 4.69 14.87
C GLN A 182 10.79 3.75 15.45
N TRP A 183 9.84 3.30 14.64
CA TRP A 183 8.83 2.31 15.04
C TRP A 183 9.44 0.95 15.39
N ASP A 184 10.38 0.48 14.57
CA ASP A 184 11.03 -0.81 14.78
C ASP A 184 12.10 -0.73 15.87
N ILE A 185 12.96 0.29 15.80
CA ILE A 185 14.12 0.49 16.67
C ILE A 185 14.27 2.00 16.95
N PRO A 186 13.62 2.52 18.01
CA PRO A 186 13.79 3.92 18.41
C PRO A 186 15.26 4.25 18.68
N SER A 187 15.76 5.35 18.11
CA SER A 187 17.11 5.86 18.40
C SER A 187 17.14 6.62 19.73
N ASP A 188 18.33 6.72 20.33
CA ASP A 188 18.53 7.48 21.56
C ASP A 188 18.13 8.96 21.42
N GLU A 189 18.36 9.57 20.24
CA GLU A 189 17.91 10.95 20.00
C GLU A 189 16.39 11.06 20.00
N PHE A 190 15.70 10.11 19.36
CA PHE A 190 14.23 10.10 19.30
C PHE A 190 13.61 9.88 20.69
N VAL A 191 14.17 8.94 21.46
CA VAL A 191 13.76 8.70 22.86
C VAL A 191 14.03 9.95 23.70
N SER A 192 15.20 10.57 23.55
CA SER A 192 15.55 11.81 24.27
C SER A 192 14.59 12.95 23.95
N TYR A 193 14.16 13.09 22.69
CA TYR A 193 13.17 14.08 22.27
C TYR A 193 11.82 13.83 22.94
N ILE A 194 11.29 12.60 22.92
CA ILE A 194 10.03 12.29 23.61
C ILE A 194 10.12 12.61 25.10
N LEU A 195 11.26 12.29 25.72
CA LEU A 195 11.49 12.57 27.14
C LEU A 195 11.62 14.06 27.48
N SER A 196 11.86 15.02 26.56
CA SER A 196 11.74 16.45 26.96
C SER A 196 10.32 16.82 27.30
N GLU A 197 9.35 16.18 26.66
CA GLU A 197 7.95 16.56 26.79
C GLU A 197 7.29 15.88 27.98
N VAL A 198 7.73 14.67 28.35
CA VAL A 198 7.04 13.83 29.34
C VAL A 198 7.85 13.52 30.61
N TYR A 199 9.15 13.79 30.63
CA TYR A 199 10.01 13.45 31.75
C TYR A 199 10.76 14.67 32.30
N SER A 200 10.50 14.99 33.57
CA SER A 200 11.06 16.16 34.25
C SER A 200 12.49 15.97 34.80
N GLY A 201 13.01 14.74 34.79
CA GLY A 201 14.35 14.43 35.32
C GLY A 201 15.47 14.63 34.29
N LYS A 202 16.72 14.52 34.74
CA LYS A 202 17.89 14.56 33.86
C LYS A 202 17.89 13.36 32.91
N LYS A 203 18.12 13.59 31.61
CA LYS A 203 18.17 12.55 30.57
C LYS A 203 19.57 11.92 30.49
N THR A 204 19.93 11.11 31.48
CA THR A 204 21.19 10.35 31.44
C THR A 204 21.07 9.17 30.47
N LYS A 205 22.20 8.63 29.99
CA LYS A 205 22.20 7.45 29.09
C LYS A 205 21.42 6.27 29.68
N GLN A 206 21.59 6.00 30.98
CA GLN A 206 20.85 4.93 31.68
C GLN A 206 19.33 5.15 31.66
N ILE A 207 18.88 6.40 31.76
CA ILE A 207 17.46 6.74 31.67
C ILE A 207 16.98 6.54 30.22
N ILE A 208 17.74 7.01 29.23
CA ILE A 208 17.39 6.82 27.81
C ILE A 208 17.26 5.33 27.47
N GLU A 209 18.22 4.49 27.86
CA GLU A 209 18.18 3.03 27.65
C GLU A 209 16.95 2.40 28.32
N LYS A 210 16.65 2.79 29.57
CA LYS A 210 15.46 2.31 30.30
C LYS A 210 14.16 2.68 29.57
N PHE A 211 14.08 3.90 29.06
CA PHE A 211 12.88 4.41 28.40
C PHE A 211 12.78 3.97 26.93
N ASN A 212 13.85 3.48 26.30
CA ASN A 212 13.80 2.99 24.92
C ASN A 212 12.71 1.91 24.73
N GLY A 213 12.69 0.92 25.62
CA GLY A 213 11.66 -0.13 25.60
C GLY A 213 10.24 0.39 25.85
N ILE A 214 10.09 1.38 26.74
CA ILE A 214 8.80 2.02 27.04
C ILE A 214 8.30 2.82 25.84
N VAL A 215 9.18 3.61 25.20
CA VAL A 215 8.88 4.38 23.99
C VAL A 215 8.48 3.44 22.85
N LYS A 216 9.26 2.38 22.61
CA LYS A 216 8.94 1.38 21.59
C LYS A 216 7.56 0.75 21.80
N LYS A 217 7.27 0.34 23.04
CA LYS A 217 5.98 -0.26 23.39
C LYS A 217 4.83 0.74 23.20
N SER A 218 4.96 1.94 23.78
CA SER A 218 3.92 2.97 23.76
C SER A 218 3.65 3.45 22.34
N PHE A 219 4.68 3.57 21.50
CA PHE A 219 4.51 3.98 20.11
C PHE A 219 3.73 2.93 19.32
N LYS A 220 4.00 1.63 19.56
CA LYS A 220 3.26 0.52 18.97
C LYS A 220 1.79 0.49 19.38
N GLU A 221 1.53 0.60 20.68
CA GLU A 221 0.18 0.65 21.24
C GLU A 221 -0.60 1.82 20.66
N PHE A 222 -0.02 3.03 20.63
CA PHE A 222 -0.68 4.23 20.11
C PHE A 222 -1.17 4.10 18.66
N VAL A 223 -0.35 3.58 17.74
CA VAL A 223 -0.77 3.43 16.34
C VAL A 223 -1.81 2.31 16.20
N ASN A 224 -1.69 1.22 16.96
CA ASN A 224 -2.71 0.17 16.97
C ASN A 224 -4.05 0.71 17.46
N ASP A 225 -4.05 1.50 18.52
CA ASP A 225 -5.25 2.16 19.05
C ASP A 225 -5.85 3.11 18.00
N MET A 226 -5.02 3.93 17.32
CA MET A 226 -5.49 4.81 16.25
C MET A 226 -6.09 4.06 15.05
N LEU A 227 -5.51 2.91 14.68
CA LEU A 227 -6.05 2.06 13.62
C LEU A 227 -7.40 1.48 14.03
N ASN A 228 -7.51 1.01 15.26
CA ASN A 228 -8.75 0.51 15.84
C ASN A 228 -9.82 1.60 15.86
N ASP A 229 -9.51 2.80 16.35
CA ASP A 229 -10.43 3.93 16.39
C ASP A 229 -10.93 4.35 15.00
N LYS A 230 -10.01 4.44 14.02
CA LYS A 230 -10.39 4.74 12.63
C LYS A 230 -11.28 3.66 12.03
N LEU A 231 -10.97 2.39 12.29
CA LEU A 231 -11.78 1.27 11.83
C LEU A 231 -13.19 1.33 12.43
N GLN A 232 -13.30 1.55 13.75
CA GLN A 232 -14.59 1.71 14.44
C GLN A 232 -15.39 2.90 13.88
N SER A 233 -14.75 4.04 13.59
CA SER A 233 -15.41 5.22 13.03
C SER A 233 -15.92 5.01 11.59
N ALA A 234 -15.17 4.30 10.75
CA ALA A 234 -15.59 3.97 9.39
C ALA A 234 -16.76 2.98 9.39
N LEU A 235 -16.77 2.04 10.35
CA LEU A 235 -17.87 1.08 10.56
C LEU A 235 -19.13 1.78 11.10
N ALA A 236 -19.01 2.77 11.97
CA ALA A 236 -20.14 3.56 12.45
C ALA A 236 -20.81 4.38 11.33
N ASN A 237 -20.03 4.96 10.41
CA ASN A 237 -20.55 5.68 9.25
C ASN A 237 -21.26 4.78 8.21
N THR A 238 -21.09 3.46 8.31
CA THR A 238 -21.83 2.50 7.48
C THR A 238 -23.22 2.19 8.09
N LYS A 239 -23.47 2.57 9.35
CA LYS A 239 -24.74 2.33 10.06
C LYS A 239 -25.81 3.42 9.82
N GLU A 240 -25.49 4.56 9.21
CA GLU A 240 -26.45 5.69 9.08
C GLU A 240 -27.31 5.67 7.80
N GLN A 241 -27.14 4.71 6.88
CA GLN A 241 -27.97 4.64 5.65
C GLN A 241 -29.16 3.69 5.69
N ASP A 242 -29.34 2.90 6.75
CA ASP A 242 -30.55 2.12 6.95
C ASP A 242 -31.13 2.48 8.31
N LEU A 243 -32.18 3.30 8.32
CA LEU A 243 -33.27 3.31 9.32
C LEU A 243 -34.23 4.46 8.97
N THR A 244 -35.11 4.22 8.01
CA THR A 244 -36.42 4.89 8.00
C THR A 244 -37.53 3.86 7.88
N VAL A 245 -38.68 4.20 8.49
CA VAL A 245 -39.99 3.53 8.55
C VAL A 245 -40.29 2.77 9.86
N ALA A 246 -40.96 3.52 10.75
CA ALA A 246 -42.25 3.24 11.43
C ALA A 246 -42.41 1.93 12.25
N GLU A 247 -43.09 1.86 13.40
CA GLU A 247 -44.02 2.76 14.09
C GLU A 247 -44.24 2.28 15.54
N THR A 248 -44.75 3.21 16.34
CA THR A 248 -45.26 3.23 17.73
C THR A 248 -46.11 2.07 18.27
N ALA A 249 -46.00 1.78 19.58
CA ALA A 249 -47.09 1.67 20.57
C ALA A 249 -46.57 1.63 22.04
N VAL A 250 -47.44 1.91 23.01
CA VAL A 250 -47.19 2.60 24.30
C VAL A 250 -47.19 1.69 25.56
N SER A 251 -46.36 2.08 26.56
CA SER A 251 -46.37 1.88 28.04
C SER A 251 -46.39 0.48 28.69
N GLN A 252 -45.45 0.22 29.62
CA GLN A 252 -45.60 0.40 31.08
C GLN A 252 -44.31 0.01 31.86
N VAL A 253 -44.15 0.62 33.03
CA VAL A 253 -42.96 0.58 33.92
C VAL A 253 -42.87 -0.74 34.69
N ALA A 254 -41.71 -1.40 34.69
CA ALA A 254 -41.25 -2.28 35.78
C ALA A 254 -39.74 -2.57 35.66
N VAL A 255 -39.07 -2.59 36.81
CA VAL A 255 -37.62 -2.61 37.04
C VAL A 255 -36.99 -3.98 36.70
N GLU A 256 -35.83 -3.94 36.02
CA GLU A 256 -34.71 -4.91 35.86
C GLU A 256 -34.86 -6.39 36.26
N PRO A 257 -34.29 -7.30 35.46
CA PRO A 257 -32.85 -7.57 35.59
C PRO A 257 -32.08 -7.30 34.29
N GLU A 258 -30.83 -6.86 34.43
CA GLU A 258 -29.87 -6.63 33.35
C GLU A 258 -29.96 -7.70 32.26
N GLN A 259 -30.55 -7.33 31.12
CA GLN A 259 -30.35 -8.07 29.90
C GLN A 259 -28.88 -7.87 29.53
N GLN A 260 -28.10 -8.95 29.54
CA GLN A 260 -26.80 -8.97 28.86
C GLN A 260 -27.08 -8.71 27.37
N GLU A 261 -27.03 -7.44 26.97
CA GLU A 261 -27.00 -7.08 25.57
C GLU A 261 -25.81 -7.79 24.93
N VAL A 262 -26.08 -8.42 23.79
CA VAL A 262 -25.05 -9.02 22.97
C VAL A 262 -24.25 -7.87 22.36
N VAL A 263 -23.17 -7.48 23.04
CA VAL A 263 -22.26 -6.44 22.59
C VAL A 263 -21.16 -7.10 21.78
N THR A 264 -21.23 -6.93 20.45
CA THR A 264 -20.19 -7.42 19.57
C THR A 264 -18.87 -6.72 19.86
N THR A 265 -17.89 -7.50 20.29
CA THR A 265 -16.57 -7.01 20.69
C THR A 265 -15.69 -6.73 19.47
N ALA A 266 -14.71 -5.85 19.61
CA ALA A 266 -13.74 -5.57 18.54
C ALA A 266 -12.97 -6.85 18.12
N GLU A 267 -12.72 -7.75 19.07
CA GLU A 267 -12.04 -9.02 18.82
C GLU A 267 -12.87 -9.98 17.95
N GLU A 268 -14.19 -10.01 18.14
CA GLU A 268 -15.12 -10.78 17.30
C GLU A 268 -15.18 -10.24 15.87
N ILE A 269 -15.20 -8.91 15.71
CA ILE A 269 -15.15 -8.26 14.40
C ILE A 269 -13.82 -8.54 13.69
N GLU A 270 -12.68 -8.46 14.39
CA GLU A 270 -11.37 -8.82 13.84
C GLU A 270 -11.37 -10.27 13.33
N GLY A 271 -11.98 -11.19 14.09
CA GLY A 271 -12.12 -12.59 13.69
C GLY A 271 -12.97 -12.76 12.44
N TYR A 272 -14.09 -12.05 12.34
CA TYR A 272 -14.92 -12.04 11.12
C TYR A 272 -14.18 -11.50 9.91
N ILE A 273 -13.49 -10.36 10.04
CA ILE A 273 -12.72 -9.77 8.94
C ILE A 273 -11.63 -10.75 8.50
N THR A 274 -10.93 -11.37 9.45
CA THR A 274 -9.88 -12.36 9.15
C THR A 274 -10.44 -13.53 8.34
N VAL A 275 -11.56 -14.13 8.77
CA VAL A 275 -12.20 -15.24 8.02
C VAL A 275 -12.73 -14.76 6.67
N LYS A 276 -13.29 -13.55 6.58
CA LYS A 276 -13.78 -12.94 5.34
C LYS A 276 -12.67 -12.76 4.31
N VAL A 277 -11.50 -12.28 4.73
CA VAL A 277 -10.31 -12.15 3.87
C VAL A 277 -9.79 -13.52 3.44
N LEU A 278 -9.74 -14.50 4.36
CA LEU A 278 -9.27 -15.85 4.02
C LEU A 278 -10.14 -16.54 2.96
N LEU A 279 -11.44 -16.23 2.93
CA LEU A 279 -12.42 -16.84 2.02
C LEU A 279 -12.64 -16.05 0.72
N GLN A 280 -12.03 -14.86 0.55
CA GLN A 280 -12.27 -13.99 -0.61
C GLN A 280 -11.97 -14.64 -1.97
N GLU A 281 -11.05 -15.63 -2.00
CA GLU A 281 -10.67 -16.37 -3.21
C GLU A 281 -11.68 -17.47 -3.57
N ILE A 282 -12.61 -17.79 -2.67
CA ILE A 282 -13.54 -18.94 -2.77
C ILE A 282 -14.99 -18.47 -2.81
N ILE A 283 -15.33 -17.47 -2.00
CA ILE A 283 -16.68 -16.92 -1.84
C ILE A 283 -16.61 -15.41 -1.96
N ALA A 284 -17.52 -14.82 -2.72
CA ALA A 284 -17.66 -13.38 -2.80
C ALA A 284 -17.86 -12.79 -1.38
N PRO A 285 -17.08 -11.77 -0.97
CA PRO A 285 -17.09 -11.25 0.40
C PRO A 285 -18.48 -10.88 0.93
N ASP A 286 -19.38 -10.42 0.06
CA ASP A 286 -20.75 -10.00 0.43
C ASP A 286 -21.64 -11.15 0.90
N ARG A 287 -21.28 -12.40 0.59
CA ARG A 287 -22.00 -13.60 1.02
C ARG A 287 -21.57 -14.10 2.40
N ILE A 288 -20.56 -13.51 3.01
CA ILE A 288 -20.02 -13.90 4.31
C ILE A 288 -20.58 -12.96 5.37
N HIS A 289 -21.41 -13.50 6.25
CA HIS A 289 -22.09 -12.77 7.32
C HIS A 289 -21.62 -13.28 8.69
N TYR A 290 -21.87 -12.50 9.72
CA TYR A 290 -21.74 -12.94 11.10
C TYR A 290 -23.07 -12.83 11.83
N ARG A 291 -23.22 -13.63 12.89
CA ARG A 291 -24.28 -13.49 13.89
C ARG A 291 -23.65 -13.61 15.26
N ASP A 292 -23.84 -12.57 16.05
CA ASP A 292 -23.39 -12.54 17.42
C ASP A 292 -24.40 -13.28 18.32
N ASN A 293 -23.89 -14.19 19.16
CA ASN A 293 -24.69 -14.91 20.14
C ASN A 293 -23.98 -14.84 21.50
N LEU A 294 -24.76 -14.90 22.57
CA LEU A 294 -24.27 -14.80 23.96
C LEU A 294 -23.05 -15.68 24.29
N SER A 295 -22.92 -16.85 23.66
CA SER A 295 -21.85 -17.81 23.94
C SER A 295 -20.75 -17.87 22.88
N TYR A 296 -21.01 -17.40 21.66
CA TYR A 296 -20.07 -17.49 20.54
C TYR A 296 -20.44 -16.58 19.39
N PHE A 297 -19.42 -16.14 18.69
CA PHE A 297 -19.54 -15.35 17.47
C PHE A 297 -19.55 -16.27 16.25
N ASN A 298 -20.65 -16.25 15.51
CA ASN A 298 -20.90 -17.21 14.43
C ASN A 298 -20.60 -16.58 13.07
N ILE A 299 -19.75 -17.23 12.26
CA ILE A 299 -19.43 -16.78 10.89
C ILE A 299 -20.03 -17.75 9.90
N LEU A 300 -20.82 -17.25 8.95
CA LEU A 300 -21.73 -18.05 8.13
C LEU A 300 -21.93 -17.49 6.72
N ILE A 301 -22.33 -18.36 5.80
CA ILE A 301 -22.51 -18.06 4.38
C ILE A 301 -23.99 -17.85 4.06
N ASP A 302 -24.31 -16.90 3.16
CA ASP A 302 -25.66 -16.58 2.68
C ASP A 302 -26.66 -16.25 3.80
N ASN A 303 -26.17 -15.73 4.92
CA ASN A 303 -26.95 -15.46 6.13
C ASN A 303 -27.74 -16.69 6.66
N SER A 304 -27.28 -17.92 6.37
CA SER A 304 -27.95 -19.16 6.75
C SER A 304 -27.28 -19.86 7.94
N ILE A 305 -28.07 -20.14 8.99
CA ILE A 305 -27.60 -20.84 10.19
C ILE A 305 -27.12 -22.29 9.93
N ARG A 306 -27.53 -22.88 8.80
CA ARG A 306 -27.09 -24.23 8.39
C ARG A 306 -25.75 -24.21 7.64
N LYS A 307 -25.36 -23.05 7.12
CA LYS A 307 -24.12 -22.83 6.36
C LYS A 307 -23.09 -22.04 7.19
N TRP A 308 -22.94 -22.38 8.47
CA TRP A 308 -21.92 -21.76 9.30
C TRP A 308 -20.55 -22.39 9.02
N VAL A 309 -19.50 -21.57 9.01
CA VAL A 309 -18.13 -21.96 8.66
C VAL A 309 -17.33 -22.23 9.93
N CYS A 310 -17.34 -21.28 10.85
CA CYS A 310 -16.71 -21.41 12.15
C CYS A 310 -17.42 -20.57 13.22
N ARG A 311 -17.18 -20.95 14.47
CA ARG A 311 -17.65 -20.24 15.67
C ARG A 311 -16.45 -19.84 16.51
N LEU A 312 -16.39 -18.58 16.90
CA LEU A 312 -15.35 -18.03 17.75
C LEU A 312 -15.88 -17.93 19.18
N TYR A 313 -15.15 -18.51 20.13
CA TYR A 313 -15.43 -18.40 21.56
C TYR A 313 -14.31 -17.56 22.16
N LEU A 314 -14.54 -16.25 22.27
CA LEU A 314 -13.50 -15.26 22.63
C LEU A 314 -13.68 -14.69 24.04
N ASN A 315 -14.87 -14.86 24.64
CA ASN A 315 -15.24 -14.27 25.93
C ASN A 315 -14.57 -14.92 27.17
N ASN A 316 -13.76 -15.97 26.99
CA ASN A 316 -13.11 -16.71 28.07
C ASN A 316 -11.57 -16.68 27.94
N ASN A 317 -10.84 -16.87 29.05
CA ASN A 317 -9.38 -17.02 29.07
C ASN A 317 -8.85 -18.16 28.16
N ASN A 318 -9.70 -19.13 27.81
CA ASN A 318 -9.39 -20.19 26.87
C ASN A 318 -10.15 -19.92 25.56
N LYS A 319 -9.56 -19.12 24.67
CA LYS A 319 -10.16 -18.79 23.38
C LYS A 319 -10.12 -20.01 22.46
N THR A 320 -11.21 -20.26 21.73
CA THR A 320 -11.28 -21.40 20.81
C THR A 320 -12.02 -21.05 19.53
N ILE A 321 -11.63 -21.71 18.43
CA ILE A 321 -12.37 -21.73 17.18
C ILE A 321 -12.90 -23.14 16.92
N THR A 322 -14.20 -23.25 16.66
CA THR A 322 -14.85 -24.50 16.26
C THR A 322 -15.22 -24.43 14.79
N PHE A 323 -14.94 -25.49 14.03
CA PHE A 323 -15.23 -25.57 12.60
C PHE A 323 -16.45 -26.46 12.34
N ASN A 324 -17.24 -26.14 11.32
CA ASN A 324 -18.37 -26.98 10.88
C ASN A 324 -17.88 -28.13 9.98
N ASP A 325 -16.96 -28.93 10.51
CA ASP A 325 -16.53 -30.19 9.90
C ASP A 325 -17.31 -31.40 10.48
N GLU A 326 -17.09 -32.60 9.97
CA GLU A 326 -17.85 -33.80 10.38
C GLU A 326 -17.74 -34.10 11.89
N ASN A 327 -16.65 -33.67 12.53
CA ASN A 327 -16.36 -33.91 13.94
C ASN A 327 -16.57 -32.69 14.83
N ASN A 328 -17.06 -31.56 14.28
CA ASN A 328 -17.09 -30.25 14.93
C ASN A 328 -15.79 -29.93 15.68
N THR A 329 -14.65 -30.06 14.98
CA THR A 329 -13.33 -29.90 15.60
C THR A 329 -13.19 -28.53 16.24
N SER A 330 -12.80 -28.49 17.52
CA SER A 330 -12.52 -27.26 18.25
C SER A 330 -11.04 -27.19 18.64
N VAL A 331 -10.40 -26.08 18.33
CA VAL A 331 -8.98 -25.84 18.61
C VAL A 331 -8.81 -24.58 19.46
N LYS A 332 -7.80 -24.60 20.34
CA LYS A 332 -7.44 -23.42 21.15
C LYS A 332 -6.66 -22.43 20.30
N ILE A 333 -6.98 -21.16 20.49
CA ILE A 333 -6.25 -20.03 19.90
C ILE A 333 -5.80 -19.11 21.03
N SER A 334 -4.64 -18.49 20.87
CA SER A 334 -4.11 -17.50 21.81
C SER A 334 -4.56 -16.09 21.41
N SER A 335 -4.70 -15.83 20.11
CA SER A 335 -5.24 -14.59 19.56
C SER A 335 -6.02 -14.83 18.26
N VAL A 336 -6.75 -13.81 17.81
CA VAL A 336 -7.49 -13.84 16.53
C VAL A 336 -6.55 -14.05 15.33
N SER A 337 -5.30 -13.59 15.42
CA SER A 337 -4.30 -13.78 14.35
C SER A 337 -4.01 -15.27 14.08
N ASP A 338 -4.18 -16.15 15.06
CA ASP A 338 -3.98 -17.61 14.91
C ASP A 338 -4.99 -18.23 13.92
N ILE A 339 -6.10 -17.55 13.62
CA ILE A 339 -7.08 -17.99 12.60
C ILE A 339 -6.41 -18.14 11.23
N LEU A 340 -5.38 -17.33 10.93
CA LEU A 340 -4.63 -17.40 9.66
C LEU A 340 -3.99 -18.77 9.42
N THR A 341 -3.54 -19.43 10.50
CA THR A 341 -2.92 -20.76 10.43
C THR A 341 -3.91 -21.85 10.02
N TYR A 342 -5.22 -21.59 10.15
CA TYR A 342 -6.29 -22.52 9.80
C TYR A 342 -6.95 -22.22 8.43
N LYS A 343 -6.30 -21.43 7.56
CA LYS A 343 -6.81 -21.08 6.21
C LYS A 343 -7.34 -22.29 5.44
N GLU A 344 -6.56 -23.37 5.38
CA GLU A 344 -6.93 -24.57 4.60
C GLU A 344 -8.20 -25.23 5.14
N LYS A 345 -8.31 -25.35 6.47
CA LYS A 345 -9.46 -25.95 7.14
C LYS A 345 -10.73 -25.10 6.99
N ILE A 346 -10.62 -23.78 7.12
CA ILE A 346 -11.71 -22.82 6.87
C ILE A 346 -12.20 -22.91 5.42
N SER A 347 -11.25 -23.02 4.49
CA SER A 347 -11.54 -23.15 3.06
C SER A 347 -12.24 -24.47 2.73
N GLU A 348 -11.82 -25.58 3.35
CA GLU A 348 -12.45 -26.89 3.17
C GLU A 348 -13.91 -26.88 3.63
N VAL A 349 -14.18 -26.32 4.81
CA VAL A 349 -15.55 -26.21 5.35
C VAL A 349 -16.41 -25.33 4.44
N ALA A 350 -15.91 -24.18 4.01
CA ALA A 350 -16.65 -23.25 3.16
C ALA A 350 -17.03 -23.88 1.80
N LYS A 351 -16.15 -24.70 1.21
CA LYS A 351 -16.41 -25.41 -0.06
C LYS A 351 -17.59 -26.39 0.00
N ARG A 352 -17.95 -26.89 1.20
CA ARG A 352 -19.10 -27.79 1.38
C ARG A 352 -20.46 -27.08 1.22
N PHE A 353 -20.46 -25.74 1.24
CA PHE A 353 -21.67 -24.92 1.18
C PHE A 353 -21.81 -24.10 -0.11
N LEU A 354 -20.87 -24.28 -1.05
CA LEU A 354 -20.87 -23.69 -2.39
C LEU A 354 -21.94 -24.29 -3.30
#